data_AF-A0A533QEI3-F1
#
_entry.id   AF-A0A533QEI3-F1
#
_cell.length_a   1.000
_cell.length_b   1.000
_cell.length_c   1.000
_cell.angle_alpha   90.00
_cell.angle_beta   90.00
_cell.angle_gamma   90.00
#
_symmetry.space_group_name_H-M   'P 1'
#
loop_
_entity.id
_entity.type
_entity.pdbx_description
1 polymer ?
#
loop_
_entity_poly.entity_id
_entity_poly.type
_entity_poly.pdbx_seq_one_letter_code
_entity_poly.pdbx_strand_id
1 'polypeptide(L)'
;MFDIITDLSRVDNTIEYNLEVSGIDREQLLVNWLTELLYLHDVKTLLFKDFCITDMRDNQLQATIHGESFIGNKHVINTEIKAVTYHGLSITQKDHQWKARVIFDL
;
A
#
# COMPACT_ATOMS: atom_id res chain seq x y z
N MET A 1 -5.91 -0.86 0.62
CA MET A 1 -5.65 0.48 1.20
C MET A 1 -6.20 1.55 0.27
N PHE A 2 -5.65 1.75 -0.94
CA PHE A 2 -6.09 2.82 -1.85
C PHE A 2 -7.56 2.76 -2.29
N ASP A 3 -8.16 1.56 -2.35
CA ASP A 3 -9.60 1.39 -2.61
C ASP A 3 -10.50 1.99 -1.51
N ILE A 4 -9.98 2.13 -0.28
CA ILE A 4 -10.67 2.83 0.82
C ILE A 4 -10.52 4.36 0.65
N ILE A 5 -9.38 4.79 0.12
CA ILE A 5 -9.03 6.20 -0.06
C ILE A 5 -9.83 6.80 -1.23
N THR A 6 -9.90 6.14 -2.37
CA THR A 6 -10.54 6.65 -3.59
C THR A 6 -11.00 5.54 -4.53
N ASP A 7 -11.80 5.90 -5.54
CA ASP A 7 -12.21 5.00 -6.61
C ASP A 7 -11.03 4.67 -7.55
N LEU A 8 -10.45 3.47 -7.39
CA LEU A 8 -9.33 2.98 -8.19
C LEU A 8 -9.68 2.77 -9.68
N SER A 9 -10.96 2.69 -10.06
CA SER A 9 -11.34 2.58 -11.47
C SER A 9 -10.93 3.82 -12.26
N ARG A 10 -10.83 4.97 -11.57
CA ARG A 10 -10.39 6.23 -12.15
C ARG A 10 -8.89 6.41 -12.08
N VAL A 11 -8.13 5.55 -11.41
CA VAL A 11 -6.68 5.66 -11.33
C VAL A 11 -6.02 5.00 -12.55
N ASP A 12 -5.20 5.76 -13.27
CA ASP A 12 -4.38 5.33 -14.40
C ASP A 12 -2.94 5.05 -13.96
N ASN A 13 -2.19 4.27 -14.75
CA ASN A 13 -0.80 3.91 -14.50
C ASN A 13 0.16 4.76 -15.33
N THR A 14 0.18 6.07 -15.07
CA THR A 14 1.02 7.03 -15.81
C THR A 14 2.40 7.24 -15.19
N ILE A 15 2.57 6.87 -13.91
CA ILE A 15 3.85 6.92 -13.20
C ILE A 15 4.23 5.53 -12.68
N GLU A 16 5.53 5.33 -12.53
CA GLU A 16 6.14 4.14 -11.95
C GLU A 16 7.04 4.54 -10.77
N TYR A 17 6.97 3.79 -9.68
CA TYR A 17 7.86 3.92 -8.53
C TYR A 17 8.45 2.55 -8.18
N ASN A 18 9.77 2.51 -8.01
CA ASN A 18 10.43 1.36 -7.42
C ASN A 18 10.57 1.59 -5.92
N LEU A 19 10.08 0.64 -5.14
CA LEU A 19 10.04 0.72 -3.70
C LEU A 19 10.76 -0.49 -3.10
N GLU A 20 11.57 -0.22 -2.09
CA GLU A 20 12.28 -1.24 -1.32
C GLU A 20 12.06 -0.97 0.16
N VAL A 21 11.54 -1.96 0.87
CA VAL A 21 11.29 -1.89 2.31
C VAL A 21 11.87 -3.10 3.00
N SER A 22 12.27 -2.91 4.26
CA SER A 22 12.75 -3.98 5.13
C SER A 22 12.01 -3.95 6.47
N GLY A 23 12.01 -5.08 7.16
CA GLY A 23 11.41 -5.24 8.50
C GLY A 23 12.05 -6.42 9.21
N ILE A 24 11.98 -6.47 10.55
CA ILE A 24 12.57 -7.58 11.32
C ILE A 24 11.81 -8.91 11.15
N ASP A 25 10.55 -8.83 10.76
CA ASP A 25 9.68 -9.96 10.45
C ASP A 25 8.63 -9.54 9.39
N ARG A 26 7.76 -10.48 9.02
CA ARG A 26 6.72 -10.28 7.99
C ARG A 26 5.66 -9.27 8.39
N GLU A 27 5.36 -9.16 9.68
CA GLU A 27 4.36 -8.24 10.21
C GLU A 27 4.86 -6.81 10.08
N GLN A 28 6.08 -6.56 10.56
CA GLN A 28 6.73 -5.27 10.40
C GLN A 28 7.00 -4.95 8.93
N LEU A 29 7.37 -5.93 8.09
CA LEU A 29 7.55 -5.73 6.66
C LEU A 29 6.26 -5.21 5.99
N LEU A 30 5.11 -5.80 6.33
CA LEU A 30 3.81 -5.35 5.81
C LEU A 30 3.43 -3.95 6.32
N VAL A 31 3.67 -3.67 7.60
CA VAL A 31 3.40 -2.33 8.17
C VAL A 31 4.27 -1.28 7.49
N ASN A 32 5.58 -1.53 7.36
CA ASN A 32 6.52 -0.61 6.69
C ASN A 32 6.14 -0.41 5.22
N TRP A 33 5.76 -1.48 4.50
CA TRP A 33 5.27 -1.39 3.13
C TRP A 33 4.06 -0.44 3.00
N LEU A 34 3.02 -0.66 3.79
CA LEU A 34 1.81 0.16 3.74
C LEU A 34 2.06 1.60 4.21
N THR A 35 2.98 1.78 5.17
CA THR A 35 3.36 3.10 5.70
C THR A 35 4.07 3.92 4.64
N GLU A 36 4.99 3.31 3.88
CA GLU A 36 5.68 3.99 2.79
C GLU A 36 4.71 4.37 1.66
N LEU A 37 3.76 3.49 1.33
CA LEU A 37 2.69 3.81 0.38
C LEU A 37 1.82 4.98 0.85
N LEU A 38 1.48 5.01 2.15
CA LEU A 38 0.72 6.11 2.74
C LEU A 38 1.52 7.42 2.72
N TYR A 39 2.80 7.37 3.05
CA TYR A 39 3.70 8.53 2.95
C TYR A 39 3.74 9.10 1.53
N LEU A 40 3.87 8.25 0.51
CA LEU A 40 3.84 8.70 -0.89
C LEU A 40 2.49 9.34 -1.26
N HIS A 41 1.40 8.84 -0.70
CA HIS A 41 0.09 9.46 -0.86
C HIS A 41 0.04 10.85 -0.21
N ASP A 42 0.36 10.95 1.07
CA ASP A 42 0.17 12.17 1.85
C ASP A 42 1.14 13.28 1.45
N VAL A 43 2.39 12.92 1.18
CA VAL A 43 3.47 13.90 0.93
C VAL A 43 3.63 14.21 -0.55
N LYS A 44 3.51 13.20 -1.42
CA LYS A 44 3.67 13.39 -2.88
C LYS A 44 2.35 13.46 -3.63
N THR A 45 1.21 13.35 -2.95
CA THR A 45 -0.13 13.39 -3.57
C THR A 45 -0.27 12.36 -4.68
N LEU A 46 0.21 11.14 -4.44
CA LEU A 46 0.17 10.03 -5.40
C LEU A 46 -0.93 9.02 -5.04
N LEU A 47 -1.51 8.41 -6.07
CA LEU A 47 -2.48 7.34 -5.96
C LEU A 47 -1.96 6.14 -6.73
N PHE A 48 -1.90 4.98 -6.09
CA PHE A 48 -1.40 3.75 -6.70
C PHE A 48 -2.52 2.72 -6.85
N LYS A 49 -2.50 2.01 -7.97
CA LYS A 49 -3.51 1.01 -8.34
C LYS A 49 -2.91 -0.36 -8.55
N ASP A 50 -1.73 -0.43 -9.14
CA ASP A 50 -1.06 -1.70 -9.46
C ASP A 50 0.25 -1.83 -8.67
N PHE A 51 0.48 -3.04 -8.16
CA PHE A 51 1.60 -3.36 -7.29
C PHE A 51 2.22 -4.67 -7.76
N CYS A 52 3.42 -4.59 -8.33
CA CYS A 52 4.17 -5.75 -8.80
C CYS A 52 5.33 -6.04 -7.84
N ILE A 53 5.22 -7.12 -7.06
CA ILE A 53 6.31 -7.55 -6.17
C ILE A 53 7.38 -8.23 -7.01
N THR A 54 8.58 -7.66 -7.03
CA THR A 54 9.71 -8.14 -7.86
C THR A 54 10.64 -9.07 -7.10
N ASP A 55 10.84 -8.85 -5.79
CA ASP A 55 11.52 -9.77 -4.87
C ASP A 55 10.85 -9.71 -3.49
N MET A 56 10.69 -10.85 -2.84
CA MET A 56 10.17 -10.90 -1.47
C MET A 56 10.86 -12.00 -0.67
N ARG A 57 11.37 -11.59 0.49
CA ARG A 57 12.01 -12.44 1.50
C ARG A 57 11.30 -12.23 2.83
N ASP A 58 11.73 -12.95 3.87
CA ASP A 58 11.10 -12.84 5.19
C ASP A 58 11.19 -11.44 5.82
N ASN A 59 12.20 -10.66 5.43
CA ASN A 59 12.55 -9.37 6.05
C ASN A 59 12.70 -8.22 5.03
N GLN A 60 12.43 -8.46 3.74
CA GLN A 60 12.67 -7.49 2.68
C GLN A 60 11.67 -7.68 1.54
N LEU A 61 11.21 -6.57 0.97
CA LEU A 61 10.29 -6.55 -0.15
C LEU A 61 10.75 -5.47 -1.13
N GLN A 62 10.87 -5.87 -2.39
CA GLN A 62 11.07 -4.97 -3.53
C GLN A 62 9.84 -5.07 -4.43
N ALA A 63 9.38 -3.92 -4.90
CA ALA A 63 8.22 -3.84 -5.75
C ALA A 63 8.29 -2.64 -6.69
N THR A 64 7.68 -2.82 -7.86
CA THR A 64 7.37 -1.75 -8.78
C THR A 64 5.88 -1.45 -8.64
N ILE A 65 5.55 -0.20 -8.32
CA ILE A 65 4.18 0.27 -8.12
C ILE A 65 3.81 1.30 -9.18
N HIS A 66 2.57 1.24 -9.65
CA HIS A 66 2.05 2.08 -10.72
C HIS A 66 0.81 2.84 -10.29
N GLY A 67 0.67 4.04 -10.84
CA GLY A 67 -0.43 4.93 -10.50
C GLY A 67 -0.32 6.28 -11.18
N GLU A 68 -0.78 7.32 -10.51
CA GLU A 68 -0.71 8.70 -10.99
C GLU A 68 -0.73 9.71 -9.84
N SER A 69 -0.49 10.98 -10.15
CA SER A 69 -0.69 12.07 -9.19
C SER A 69 -2.18 12.39 -9.05
N PHE A 70 -2.60 12.81 -7.87
CA PHE A 70 -3.97 13.22 -7.61
C PHE A 70 -4.40 14.39 -8.51
N ILE A 71 -5.55 14.22 -9.15
CA ILE A 71 -6.18 15.21 -10.03
C ILE A 71 -7.58 15.53 -9.50
N GLY A 72 -7.79 16.73 -8.96
CA GLY A 72 -9.00 17.08 -8.20
C GLY A 72 -10.33 17.03 -8.96
N ASN A 73 -10.32 17.06 -10.29
CA ASN A 73 -11.54 16.90 -11.11
C ASN A 73 -11.83 15.44 -11.48
N LYS A 74 -10.89 14.52 -11.24
CA LYS A 74 -10.95 13.12 -11.62
C LYS A 74 -11.15 12.23 -10.40
N HIS A 75 -10.40 12.48 -9.34
CA HIS A 75 -10.39 11.68 -8.12
C HIS A 75 -11.17 12.34 -6.99
N VAL A 76 -11.92 11.53 -6.26
CA VAL A 76 -12.62 11.94 -5.03
C VAL A 76 -12.01 11.16 -3.87
N ILE A 77 -11.52 11.85 -2.86
CA ILE A 77 -11.04 11.22 -1.63
C ILE A 77 -12.27 10.90 -0.76
N ASN A 78 -12.54 9.61 -0.60
CA ASN A 78 -13.68 9.11 0.17
C ASN A 78 -13.35 9.00 1.66
N THR A 79 -12.14 8.53 1.96
CA THR A 79 -11.66 8.30 3.33
C THR A 79 -10.19 8.67 3.42
N GLU A 80 -9.83 9.45 4.44
CA GLU A 80 -8.44 9.69 4.79
C GLU A 80 -7.96 8.59 5.74
N ILE A 81 -6.81 8.00 5.46
CA ILE A 81 -6.15 7.04 6.35
C ILE A 81 -5.03 7.79 7.05
N LYS A 82 -5.06 7.88 8.39
CA LYS A 82 -4.05 8.58 9.18
C LYS A 82 -2.81 7.74 9.46
N ALA A 83 -3.02 6.46 9.73
CA ALA A 83 -1.92 5.58 10.11
C ALA A 83 -2.20 4.11 9.80
N VAL A 84 -1.11 3.40 9.50
CA VAL A 84 -1.04 1.94 9.48
C VAL A 84 -0.59 1.50 10.86
N THR A 85 -1.38 0.65 11.54
CA THR A 85 -1.06 0.21 12.90
C THR A 85 -0.90 -1.31 12.97
N TYR A 86 -0.23 -1.76 14.04
CA TYR A 86 -0.17 -3.19 14.38
C TYR A 86 -1.47 -3.70 15.02
N HIS A 87 -2.46 -2.83 15.27
CA HIS A 87 -3.69 -3.21 15.93
C HIS A 87 -4.51 -4.17 15.05
N GLY A 88 -4.74 -5.39 15.55
CA GLY A 88 -5.46 -6.42 14.80
C GLY A 88 -4.73 -6.91 13.54
N LEU A 89 -3.43 -6.63 13.42
CA LEU A 89 -2.57 -7.17 12.37
C LEU A 89 -2.54 -8.69 12.49
N SER A 90 -2.70 -9.37 11.36
CA SER A 90 -2.58 -10.82 11.31
C SER A 90 -2.15 -11.25 9.92
N ILE A 91 -1.11 -12.09 9.86
CA ILE A 91 -0.67 -12.75 8.63
C ILE A 91 -0.80 -14.25 8.85
N THR A 92 -1.61 -14.90 8.03
CA THR A 92 -1.87 -16.34 8.14
C THR A 92 -1.70 -17.03 6.80
N GLN A 93 -1.15 -18.23 6.82
CA GLN A 93 -1.09 -19.11 5.66
C GLN A 93 -2.14 -20.21 5.81
N LYS A 94 -3.04 -20.34 4.83
CA LYS A 94 -4.02 -21.43 4.75
C LYS A 94 -4.12 -21.90 3.31
N ASP A 95 -4.15 -23.21 3.10
CA ASP A 95 -4.34 -23.82 1.77
C ASP A 95 -3.36 -23.28 0.71
N HIS A 96 -2.08 -23.15 1.10
CA HIS A 96 -1.00 -22.56 0.29
C HIS A 96 -1.21 -21.09 -0.13
N GLN A 97 -2.20 -20.39 0.44
CA GLN A 97 -2.46 -18.97 0.21
C GLN A 97 -2.11 -18.16 1.45
N TRP A 98 -1.55 -16.97 1.22
CA TRP A 98 -1.28 -15.99 2.27
C TRP A 98 -2.44 -15.03 2.40
N LYS A 99 -2.87 -14.78 3.62
CA LYS A 99 -3.89 -13.78 3.95
C LYS A 99 -3.37 -12.86 5.04
N ALA A 100 -3.41 -11.56 4.76
CA ALA A 100 -3.15 -10.51 5.72
C ALA A 100 -4.44 -9.77 6.10
N ARG A 101 -4.54 -9.36 7.36
CA ARG A 101 -5.54 -8.42 7.86
C ARG A 101 -4.82 -7.25 8.52
N VAL A 102 -5.23 -6.04 8.19
CA VAL A 102 -4.72 -4.79 8.75
C VAL A 102 -5.92 -3.91 9.11
N ILE A 103 -5.84 -3.21 10.24
CA ILE A 103 -6.82 -2.20 10.64
C ILE A 103 -6.13 -0.83 10.55
N PHE A 104 -6.73 0.06 9.78
CA PHE A 104 -6.25 1.42 9.57
C PHE A 104 -6.89 2.37 10.58
N ASP A 105 -6.14 3.39 11.00
CA ASP A 105 -6.67 4.55 11.71
C ASP A 105 -7.12 5.60 10.68
N LEU A 106 -8.29 6.21 10.90
CA LEU A 106 -8.94 7.16 9.98
C LEU A 106 -9.09 8.53 10.63
#